data_AF-A0A520B6R1-F1
#
_entry.id   AF-A0A520B6R1-F1
#
_cell.length_a   1.000
_cell.length_b   1.000
_cell.length_c   1.000
_cell.angle_alpha   90.00
_cell.angle_beta   90.00
_cell.angle_gamma   90.00
#
_symmetry.space_group_name_H-M   'P 1'
#
loop_
_entity.id
_entity.type
_entity.pdbx_description
1 polymer ?
#
loop_
_entity_poly.entity_id
_entity_poly.type
_entity_poly.pdbx_seq_one_letter_code
_entity_poly.pdbx_strand_id
1 'polypeptide(L)' 'MDDQAKPRGRPSRGAMGSVYARLAADKHELLQRIREEKGWSLVTAIERAVDALAKQEGYTEHKD' A
#
# COMPACT_ATOMS: atom_id res chain seq x y z
N MET A 1 12.92 -27.70 16.39
CA MET A 1 13.56 -26.69 15.51
C MET A 1 12.69 -26.67 14.29
N ASP A 2 11.66 -25.83 14.28
CA ASP A 2 10.68 -25.80 13.20
C ASP A 2 10.24 -24.35 13.02
N ASP A 3 11.19 -23.56 12.52
CA ASP A 3 10.95 -22.20 12.04
C ASP A 3 10.13 -22.33 10.74
N GLN A 4 8.80 -22.39 10.89
CA GLN A 4 7.88 -22.24 9.77
C GLN A 4 8.01 -20.81 9.26
N ALA A 5 8.95 -20.60 8.34
CA ALA A 5 9.01 -19.42 7.48
C ALA A 5 7.68 -19.32 6.72
N LYS A 6 6.70 -18.64 7.32
CA LYS A 6 5.42 -18.35 6.69
C LYS A 6 5.75 -17.55 5.42
N PRO A 7 5.36 -18.00 4.22
CA PRO A 7 5.63 -17.26 3.02
C PRO A 7 5.00 -15.89 3.18
N ARG A 8 5.81 -14.83 3.27
CA ARG A 8 5.37 -13.44 3.17
C ARG A 8 4.99 -13.22 1.71
N GLY A 9 3.91 -13.89 1.31
CA GLY A 9 3.41 -13.88 -0.04
C GLY A 9 3.04 -12.46 -0.39
N ARG A 10 3.81 -11.86 -1.31
CA ARG A 10 3.41 -10.64 -2.00
C ARG A 10 1.95 -10.85 -2.43
N PRO A 11 1.00 -10.03 -1.95
CA PRO A 11 -0.40 -10.27 -2.24
C PRO A 11 -0.57 -10.34 -3.76
N SER A 12 -1.23 -11.39 -4.23
CA SER A 12 -1.53 -11.60 -5.65
C SER A 12 -2.15 -10.33 -6.23
N ARG A 13 -1.87 -10.00 -7.49
CA ARG A 13 -2.36 -8.76 -8.15
C ARG A 13 -3.87 -8.49 -7.92
N GLY A 14 -4.69 -9.55 -7.88
CA GLY A 14 -6.13 -9.44 -7.57
C GLY A 14 -6.45 -9.11 -6.11
N ALA A 15 -5.66 -9.60 -5.15
CA ALA A 15 -5.77 -9.24 -3.73
C ALA A 15 -5.30 -7.81 -3.48
N MET A 16 -4.23 -7.36 -4.17
CA MET A 16 -3.83 -5.96 -4.19
C MET A 16 -4.94 -5.06 -4.73
N GLY A 17 -5.59 -5.43 -5.83
CA GLY A 17 -6.74 -4.69 -6.37
C GLY A 17 -7.88 -4.51 -5.35
N SER A 18 -8.18 -5.54 -4.55
CA SER A 18 -9.23 -5.47 -3.52
C SER A 18 -8.87 -4.57 -2.33
N VAL A 19 -7.63 -4.65 -1.85
CA VAL A 19 -7.15 -3.79 -0.73
C VAL A 19 -7.05 -2.34 -1.19
N TYR A 20 -6.50 -2.10 -2.37
CA TYR A 20 -6.41 -0.76 -2.95
C TYR A 20 -7.80 -0.18 -3.22
N ALA A 21 -8.77 -0.98 -3.68
CA ALA A 21 -10.14 -0.51 -3.87
C ALA A 21 -10.81 -0.08 -2.56
N ARG A 22 -10.63 -0.83 -1.46
CA ARG A 22 -11.17 -0.44 -0.14
C ARG A 22 -10.51 0.82 0.40
N LEU A 23 -9.20 0.91 0.32
CA LEU A 23 -8.46 2.10 0.77
C LEU A 23 -8.82 3.33 -0.08
N ALA A 24 -8.97 3.14 -1.39
CA ALA A 24 -9.43 4.18 -2.31
C ALA A 24 -10.88 4.60 -2.06
N ALA A 25 -11.73 3.74 -1.51
CA ALA A 25 -13.10 4.10 -1.13
C ALA A 25 -13.12 4.91 0.17
N ASP A 26 -12.40 4.46 1.20
CA ASP A 26 -12.37 5.12 2.51
C ASP A 26 -11.64 6.48 2.49
N LYS A 27 -10.61 6.60 1.65
CA LYS A 27 -9.78 7.82 1.51
C LYS A 27 -9.90 8.45 0.13
N HIS A 28 -11.03 8.24 -0.56
CA HIS A 28 -11.21 8.66 -1.96
C HIS A 28 -10.87 10.13 -2.20
N GLU A 29 -11.51 11.03 -1.46
CA GLU A 29 -11.34 12.47 -1.66
C GLU A 29 -9.89 12.93 -1.37
N LEU A 30 -9.27 12.37 -0.34
CA LEU A 30 -7.88 12.67 0.01
C LEU A 30 -6.92 12.20 -1.09
N LEU A 31 -7.08 10.96 -1.56
CA LEU A 31 -6.25 10.39 -2.61
C LEU A 31 -6.45 11.11 -3.95
N GLN A 32 -7.67 11.57 -4.24
CA GLN A 32 -7.99 12.40 -5.41
C GLN A 32 -7.24 13.73 -5.37
N ARG A 33 -7.26 14.45 -4.24
CA ARG A 33 -6.49 15.70 -4.07
C ARG A 33 -4.98 15.46 -4.22
N ILE A 34 -4.45 14.43 -3.55
CA ILE A 34 -3.02 14.10 -3.63
C ILE A 34 -2.60 13.81 -5.08
N ARG A 35 -3.39 13.05 -5.84
CA ARG A 35 -3.03 12.73 -7.22
C ARG A 35 -3.15 13.93 -8.16
N GLU A 36 -4.10 14.84 -7.94
CA GLU A 36 -4.23 16.07 -8.72
C GLU A 36 -3.07 17.02 -8.43
N GLU A 37 -2.75 17.26 -7.15
CA GLU A 37 -1.65 18.12 -6.72
C GLU A 37 -0.28 17.62 -7.18
N LYS A 38 -0.09 16.29 -7.24
CA LYS A 38 1.19 15.68 -7.59
C LYS A 38 1.27 15.21 -9.04
N GLY A 39 0.19 15.30 -9.81
CA GLY A 39 0.11 14.77 -11.18
C GLY A 39 0.28 13.25 -11.24
N TRP A 40 -0.19 12.52 -10.23
CA TRP A 40 -0.01 11.08 -10.11
C TRP A 40 -1.20 10.28 -10.64
N SER A 41 -0.96 9.00 -10.93
CA SER A 41 -2.05 8.04 -11.05
C SER A 41 -2.65 7.76 -9.67
N LEU A 42 -3.93 7.37 -9.61
CA LEU A 42 -4.58 7.01 -8.34
C LEU A 42 -3.85 5.84 -7.66
N VAL A 43 -3.38 4.86 -8.43
CA VAL A 43 -2.60 3.72 -7.92
C VAL A 43 -1.31 4.21 -7.26
N THR A 44 -0.57 5.11 -7.91
CA THR A 44 0.67 5.68 -7.36
C THR A 44 0.41 6.47 -6.08
N ALA A 45 -0.66 7.26 -6.03
CA ALA A 45 -1.03 7.97 -4.81
C ALA A 45 -1.33 7.00 -3.65
N ILE A 46 -2.02 5.90 -3.93
CA ILE A 46 -2.31 4.86 -2.95
C ILE A 46 -1.02 4.14 -2.49
N GLU A 47 -0.15 3.72 -3.41
CA GLU A 47 1.12 3.07 -3.07
C GLU A 47 1.98 3.94 -2.17
N ARG A 48 2.09 5.24 -2.48
CA ARG A 48 2.85 6.21 -1.68
C ARG A 48 2.23 6.46 -0.31
N ALA A 49 0.90 6.50 -0.23
CA ALA A 49 0.20 6.62 1.05
C ALA A 49 0.43 5.39 1.94
N VAL A 50 0.38 4.19 1.37
CA VAL A 50 0.67 2.94 2.09
C VAL A 50 2.12 2.90 2.56
N ASP A 51 3.09 3.28 1.71
CA ASP A 51 4.51 3.34 2.07
C ASP A 51 4.79 4.36 3.18
N ALA A 52 4.15 5.53 3.14
CA ALA A 52 4.26 6.54 4.19
C ALA A 52 3.70 6.05 5.54
N LEU A 53 2.54 5.39 5.53
CA LEU A 53 1.95 4.78 6.72
C LEU A 53 2.84 3.66 7.28
N ALA A 54 3.36 2.80 6.42
CA ALA A 54 4.28 1.73 6.83
C ALA A 54 5.51 2.33 7.55
N LYS A 55 6.13 3.36 6.98
CA LYS A 55 7.26 4.05 7.60
C LYS A 55 6.92 4.69 8.94
N GLN A 56 5.75 5.32 9.07
CA GLN A 56 5.29 5.92 10.32
C GLN A 56 5.10 4.89 11.43
N GLU A 57 4.54 3.72 11.09
CA GLU A 57 4.33 2.61 12.03
C GLU A 57 5.62 1.82 12.32
N GLY A 58 6.77 2.28 11.81
CA GLY A 58 8.06 1.61 11.99
C GLY A 58 8.24 0.35 11.14
N TYR A 59 7.35 0.08 10.17
CA TYR A 59 7.59 -0.91 9.14
C TYR A 59 8.69 -0.39 8.21
N THR A 60 9.93 -0.74 8.56
CA THR A 60 11.06 -0.66 7.65
C THR A 60 11.08 -1.93 6.82
N GLU A 61 11.05 -1.76 5.50
CA GLU A 61 11.30 -2.85 4.57
C GLU A 61 12.72 -3.37 4.87
N HIS A 62 12.82 -4.51 5.59
CA HIS A 62 14.07 -5.25 5.69
C HIS A 62 14.42 -5.71 4.28
N LYS A 63 15.34 -4.98 3.63
CA LYS A 63 16.02 -5.45 2.44
C LYS A 63 17.04 -6.50 2.87
N ASP A 64 16.64 -7.76 2.82
CA ASP A 64 17.55 -8.88 2.61
C ASP A 64 17.88 -8.98 1.10
#